data_AF-A0A937WHD9-F1
#
_entry.id   AF-A0A937WHD9-F1
#
_cell.length_a   1.000
_cell.length_b   1.000
_cell.length_c   1.000
_cell.angle_alpha   90.00
_cell.angle_beta   90.00
_cell.angle_gamma   90.00
#
_symmetry.space_group_name_H-M   'P 1'
#
loop_
_entity.id
_entity.type
_entity.pdbx_description
1 polymer ?
#
loop_
_entity_poly.entity_id
_entity_poly.type
_entity_poly.pdbx_seq_one_letter_code
_entity_poly.pdbx_strand_id
1 'polypeptide(L)'
;MGATHAKVISSQSVVTAGWVRLKCQYGCGGYGRRLTCPPYSPTPEETRKVLDSYEQAILLRGNSNAEAGDAAVNLEREIFLRGYYKAFAFGSGPCRHCQQCDTSQTCKHPYKARPAMEASGIDVFQTARSNGFPIEVVTSHEQQGDYYGLVLIE
;
A
#
# COMPACT_ATOMS: atom_id res chain seq x y z
N MET A 1 11.52 12.66 -3.77
CA MET A 1 10.23 12.16 -3.27
C MET A 1 9.18 12.39 -4.34
N GLY A 2 8.49 11.34 -4.79
CA GLY A 2 7.53 11.42 -5.92
C GLY A 2 6.10 11.74 -5.52
N ALA A 3 5.71 11.60 -4.25
CA ALA A 3 4.34 11.90 -3.80
C ALA A 3 4.01 13.38 -3.95
N THR A 4 2.82 13.69 -4.45
CA THR A 4 2.32 15.07 -4.57
C THR A 4 1.93 15.66 -3.22
N HIS A 5 1.42 14.83 -2.31
CA HIS A 5 0.96 15.25 -0.99
C HIS A 5 1.25 14.15 0.04
N ALA A 6 1.53 14.56 1.28
CA ALA A 6 1.76 13.68 2.41
C ALA A 6 1.05 14.23 3.65
N LYS A 7 0.43 13.36 4.45
CA LYS A 7 -0.22 13.74 5.71
C LYS A 7 0.02 12.69 6.77
N VAL A 8 0.41 13.14 7.97
CA VAL A 8 0.42 12.30 9.17
C VAL A 8 -1.02 12.07 9.61
N ILE A 9 -1.38 10.81 9.79
CA ILE A 9 -2.71 10.33 10.17
C ILE A 9 -2.59 9.38 11.36
N SER A 10 -3.70 9.16 12.07
CA SER A 10 -3.76 8.08 13.06
C SER A 10 -3.84 6.73 12.35
N SER A 11 -3.09 5.74 12.82
CA SER A 11 -3.18 4.34 12.35
C SER A 11 -4.59 3.76 12.49
N GLN A 12 -5.38 4.26 13.44
CA GLN A 12 -6.77 3.85 13.69
C GLN A 12 -7.74 4.35 12.62
N SER A 13 -7.35 5.38 11.84
CA SER A 13 -8.14 5.87 10.71
C SER A 13 -7.95 5.06 9.42
N VAL A 14 -6.99 4.13 9.39
CA VAL A 14 -6.76 3.22 8.27
C VAL A 14 -7.74 2.06 8.37
N VAL A 15 -8.58 1.87 7.35
CA VAL A 15 -9.65 0.87 7.39
C VAL A 15 -9.22 -0.39 6.67
N THR A 16 -9.41 -1.56 7.29
CA THR A 16 -9.27 -2.86 6.63
C THR A 16 -10.64 -3.51 6.45
N ALA A 17 -10.82 -4.26 5.36
CA ALA A 17 -12.09 -4.95 5.11
C ALA A 17 -11.92 -6.22 4.26
N GLY A 18 -12.68 -7.26 4.59
CA GLY A 18 -12.67 -8.55 3.88
C GLY A 18 -12.97 -8.45 2.39
N TRP A 19 -13.89 -7.55 2.01
CA TRP A 19 -14.29 -7.38 0.61
C TRP A 19 -13.16 -6.86 -0.29
N VAL A 20 -12.17 -6.15 0.28
CA VAL A 20 -11.02 -5.63 -0.49
C VAL A 20 -10.22 -6.81 -1.07
N ARG A 21 -10.01 -7.85 -0.26
CA ARG A 21 -9.35 -9.08 -0.71
C ARG A 21 -10.16 -9.81 -1.78
N LEU A 22 -11.49 -9.84 -1.65
CA LEU A 22 -12.38 -10.39 -2.69
C LEU A 22 -12.24 -9.62 -4.00
N LYS A 23 -12.13 -8.29 -3.98
CA LYS A 23 -11.85 -7.50 -5.20
C LYS A 23 -10.49 -7.84 -5.80
N CYS A 24 -9.45 -8.06 -4.98
CA CYS A 24 -8.17 -8.56 -5.51
C CYS A 24 -8.34 -9.93 -6.18
N GLN A 25 -9.09 -10.85 -5.57
CA GLN A 25 -9.25 -12.21 -6.08
C GLN A 25 -10.06 -12.32 -7.36
N TYR A 26 -11.15 -11.55 -7.45
CA TYR A 26 -12.12 -11.68 -8.55
C TYR A 26 -12.12 -10.50 -9.52
N GLY A 27 -11.46 -9.39 -9.18
CA GLY A 27 -11.44 -8.16 -9.98
C GLY A 27 -10.06 -7.71 -10.45
N CYS A 28 -8.97 -8.37 -10.04
CA CYS A 28 -7.61 -8.00 -10.44
C CYS A 28 -6.91 -9.14 -11.19
N GLY A 29 -6.37 -8.85 -12.37
CA GLY A 29 -5.57 -9.80 -13.15
C GLY A 29 -4.21 -10.17 -12.53
N GLY A 30 -3.87 -9.59 -11.38
CA GLY A 30 -2.61 -9.80 -10.65
C GLY A 30 -2.69 -10.81 -9.50
N TYR A 31 -3.88 -11.33 -9.16
CA TYR A 31 -4.04 -12.29 -8.05
C TYR A 31 -3.12 -13.51 -8.21
N GLY A 32 -2.41 -13.87 -7.14
CA GLY A 32 -1.47 -15.00 -7.12
C GLY A 32 -0.21 -14.81 -7.99
N ARG A 33 -0.03 -13.68 -8.67
CA ARG A 33 1.09 -13.50 -9.62
C ARG A 33 2.35 -12.89 -9.00
N ARG A 34 2.27 -12.31 -7.80
CA ARG A 34 3.38 -11.63 -7.11
C ARG A 34 3.40 -12.06 -5.65
N LEU A 35 4.59 -12.20 -5.07
CA LEU A 35 4.77 -12.43 -3.62
C LEU A 35 4.18 -11.30 -2.74
N THR A 36 3.91 -10.13 -3.32
CA THR A 36 3.30 -8.97 -2.65
C THR A 36 1.79 -8.86 -2.88
N CYS A 37 1.18 -9.84 -3.56
CA CYS A 37 -0.27 -9.91 -3.81
C CYS A 37 -0.88 -11.11 -3.06
N PRO A 38 -2.20 -11.10 -2.80
CA PRO A 38 -2.87 -12.27 -2.26
C PRO A 38 -2.66 -13.50 -3.18
N PRO A 39 -2.49 -14.71 -2.63
CA PRO A 39 -2.65 -15.05 -1.21
C PRO A 39 -1.40 -14.79 -0.34
N TYR A 40 -0.28 -14.35 -0.92
CA TYR A 40 1.01 -14.21 -0.25
C TYR A 40 1.12 -12.95 0.62
N SER A 41 0.38 -11.90 0.28
CA SER A 41 0.28 -10.70 1.13
C SER A 41 -0.64 -10.95 2.33
N PRO A 42 -0.45 -10.18 3.42
CA PRO A 42 -1.24 -10.31 4.64
C PRO A 42 -2.75 -10.25 4.39
N THR A 43 -3.52 -10.94 5.23
CA THR A 43 -4.99 -10.83 5.26
C THR A 43 -5.42 -9.50 5.88
N PRO A 44 -6.67 -9.04 5.64
CA PRO A 44 -7.21 -7.85 6.30
C PRO A 44 -7.09 -7.89 7.83
N GLU A 45 -7.25 -9.06 8.44
CA GLU A 45 -7.14 -9.28 9.89
C GLU A 45 -5.68 -9.19 10.37
N GLU A 46 -4.75 -9.77 9.62
CA GLU A 46 -3.31 -9.65 9.90
C GLU A 46 -2.85 -8.20 9.77
N THR A 47 -3.28 -7.51 8.70
CA THR A 47 -2.98 -6.09 8.49
C THR A 47 -3.58 -5.22 9.59
N ARG A 48 -4.80 -5.49 10.06
CA ARG A 48 -5.40 -4.78 11.20
C ARG A 48 -4.54 -4.91 12.46
N LYS A 49 -4.11 -6.13 12.81
CA LYS A 49 -3.23 -6.36 13.97
C LYS A 49 -1.91 -5.60 13.86
N VAL A 50 -1.33 -5.54 12.66
CA VAL A 50 -0.11 -4.74 12.43
C VAL A 50 -0.41 -3.26 12.64
N LEU A 51 -1.46 -2.72 12.03
CA LEU A 51 -1.85 -1.31 12.18
C LEU A 51 -2.12 -0.91 13.64
N ASP A 52 -2.74 -1.80 14.42
CA ASP A 52 -3.04 -1.58 15.84
C ASP A 52 -1.81 -1.52 16.72
N SER A 53 -0.67 -2.00 16.23
CA SER A 53 0.60 -1.87 16.93
C SER A 53 1.25 -0.50 16.76
N TYR A 54 0.69 0.42 15.96
CA TYR A 54 1.24 1.76 15.74
C TYR A 54 0.27 2.83 16.20
N GLU A 55 0.77 4.00 16.56
CA GLU A 55 -0.07 5.19 16.78
C GLU A 55 -0.26 6.03 15.52
N GLN A 56 0.79 6.12 14.70
CA GLN A 56 0.87 7.05 13.56
C GLN A 56 1.19 6.35 12.25
N ALA A 57 0.70 6.96 11.17
CA ALA A 57 1.08 6.62 9.81
C ALA A 57 1.16 7.88 8.94
N ILE A 58 1.86 7.79 7.82
CA ILE A 58 1.92 8.83 6.80
C ILE A 58 1.20 8.30 5.56
N LEU A 59 0.11 8.96 5.19
CA LEU A 59 -0.62 8.69 3.96
C LEU A 59 -0.08 9.59 2.85
N LEU A 60 0.32 8.96 1.74
CA LEU A 60 0.99 9.60 0.61
C LEU A 60 0.09 9.50 -0.62
N ARG A 61 -0.18 10.62 -1.30
CA ARG A 61 -0.90 10.68 -2.56
C ARG A 61 0.07 10.84 -3.73
N GLY A 62 -0.14 10.11 -4.82
CA GLY A 62 0.58 10.27 -6.07
C GLY A 62 -0.33 10.15 -7.30
N ASN A 63 0.19 10.50 -8.48
CA ASN A 63 -0.53 10.45 -9.75
C ASN A 63 -0.45 9.08 -10.46
N SER A 64 0.28 8.13 -9.88
CA SER A 64 0.31 6.75 -10.34
C SER A 64 0.59 5.80 -9.20
N ASN A 65 0.23 4.53 -9.40
CA ASN A 65 0.68 3.43 -8.52
C ASN A 65 2.20 3.47 -8.31
N ALA A 66 2.97 3.89 -9.34
CA ALA A 66 4.41 3.94 -9.25
C ALA A 66 4.91 5.00 -8.31
N GLU A 67 4.42 6.20 -8.54
CA GLU A 67 4.77 7.37 -7.78
C GLU A 67 4.43 7.21 -6.30
N ALA A 68 3.21 6.77 -5.99
CA ALA A 68 2.77 6.57 -4.61
C ALA A 68 3.52 5.41 -3.92
N GLY A 69 3.68 4.28 -4.60
CA GLY A 69 4.37 3.10 -4.05
C GLY A 69 5.85 3.34 -3.81
N ASP A 70 6.56 3.88 -4.80
CA ASP A 70 8.00 4.14 -4.69
C ASP A 70 8.27 5.25 -3.66
N ALA A 71 7.39 6.26 -3.55
CA ALA A 71 7.48 7.26 -2.49
C ALA A 71 7.35 6.64 -1.09
N ALA A 72 6.42 5.71 -0.88
CA ALA A 72 6.24 5.05 0.41
C ALA A 72 7.47 4.23 0.82
N VAL A 73 8.03 3.42 -0.09
CA VAL A 73 9.22 2.59 0.19
C VAL A 73 10.46 3.43 0.45
N ASN A 74 10.65 4.51 -0.31
CA ASN A 74 11.77 5.43 -0.07
C ASN A 74 11.63 6.15 1.27
N LEU A 75 10.41 6.58 1.61
CA LEU A 75 10.14 7.25 2.89
C LEU A 75 10.33 6.30 4.08
N GLU A 76 9.89 5.04 3.99
CA GLU A 76 10.18 3.99 4.99
C GLU A 76 11.68 3.91 5.26
N ARG A 77 12.50 3.83 4.20
CA ARG A 77 13.97 3.79 4.33
C ARG A 77 14.51 5.04 5.02
N GLU A 78 14.06 6.23 4.62
CA GLU A 78 14.51 7.49 5.21
C GLU A 78 14.15 7.59 6.69
N ILE A 79 12.94 7.18 7.06
CA ILE A 79 12.44 7.19 8.43
C ILE A 79 13.19 6.17 9.29
N PHE A 80 13.40 4.97 8.78
CA PHE A 80 14.21 3.94 9.45
C PHE A 80 15.63 4.44 9.74
N LEU A 81 16.28 5.10 8.78
CA LEU A 81 17.64 5.66 8.94
C LEU A 81 17.70 6.82 9.94
N ARG A 82 16.55 7.39 10.34
CA ARG A 82 16.45 8.43 11.38
C ARG A 82 16.18 7.86 12.78
N GLY A 83 16.14 6.54 12.93
CA GLY A 83 16.00 5.86 14.23
C GLY A 83 14.61 5.32 14.54
N TYR A 84 13.62 5.57 13.69
CA TYR A 84 12.28 5.00 13.78
C TYR A 84 12.30 3.56 13.26
N TYR A 85 12.83 2.65 14.07
CA TYR A 85 13.16 1.27 13.68
C TYR A 85 11.93 0.44 13.28
N LYS A 86 10.73 0.87 13.69
CA LYS A 86 9.46 0.18 13.42
C LYS A 86 8.81 0.64 12.11
N ALA A 87 9.48 1.44 11.29
CA ALA A 87 8.90 1.90 10.03
C ALA A 87 8.56 0.76 9.05
N PHE A 88 7.38 0.81 8.43
CA PHE A 88 6.97 -0.15 7.40
C PHE A 88 6.05 0.48 6.36
N ALA A 89 6.34 0.30 5.07
CA ALA A 89 5.50 0.82 3.99
C ALA A 89 4.54 -0.23 3.40
N PHE A 90 3.34 0.25 3.07
CA PHE A 90 2.47 -0.34 2.07
C PHE A 90 2.54 0.50 0.78
N GLY A 91 2.75 -0.18 -0.34
CA GLY A 91 2.81 0.43 -1.66
C GLY A 91 1.43 0.72 -2.27
N SER A 92 1.42 0.91 -3.59
CA SER A 92 0.22 1.16 -4.39
C SER A 92 0.26 0.31 -5.66
N GLY A 93 -0.73 -0.55 -5.87
CA GLY A 93 -0.77 -1.45 -7.02
C GLY A 93 0.21 -2.64 -6.95
N PRO A 94 0.15 -3.55 -7.93
CA PRO A 94 1.03 -4.71 -7.97
C PRO A 94 2.52 -4.34 -8.07
N CYS A 95 3.39 -5.14 -7.45
CA CYS A 95 4.84 -5.00 -7.57
C CYS A 95 5.32 -5.13 -9.02
N ARG A 96 6.29 -4.30 -9.40
CA ARG A 96 6.81 -4.17 -10.78
C ARG A 96 8.30 -4.49 -10.93
N HIS A 97 8.97 -5.01 -9.91
CA HIS A 97 10.42 -5.19 -9.95
C HIS A 97 10.88 -6.37 -10.81
N CYS A 98 10.02 -7.37 -11.01
CA CYS A 98 10.30 -8.50 -11.91
C CYS A 98 9.37 -8.44 -13.13
N GLN A 99 9.83 -8.93 -14.28
CA GLN A 99 8.93 -9.21 -15.39
C GLN A 99 7.94 -10.32 -15.02
N GLN A 100 8.45 -11.46 -14.53
CA GLN A 100 7.68 -12.56 -13.94
C GLN A 100 8.17 -12.82 -12.51
N CYS A 101 7.25 -12.91 -11.56
CA CYS A 101 7.59 -13.27 -10.18
C CYS A 101 7.46 -14.79 -10.02
N ASP A 102 8.53 -15.44 -9.57
CA ASP A 102 8.44 -16.82 -9.09
C ASP A 102 7.92 -16.79 -7.65
N THR A 103 6.69 -17.26 -7.45
CA THR A 103 6.04 -17.27 -6.14
C THR A 103 6.35 -18.51 -5.32
N SER A 104 7.12 -19.46 -5.86
CA SER A 104 7.63 -20.62 -5.14
C SER A 104 8.96 -20.36 -4.42
N GLN A 105 9.60 -19.22 -4.69
CA GLN A 105 10.91 -18.84 -4.19
C GLN A 105 10.82 -17.57 -3.31
N THR A 106 11.91 -17.24 -2.63
CA THR A 106 12.03 -15.97 -1.92
C THR A 106 12.15 -14.80 -2.90
N CYS A 107 11.73 -13.60 -2.45
CA CYS A 107 11.78 -12.41 -3.29
C CYS A 107 13.23 -12.05 -3.65
N LYS A 108 13.49 -11.78 -4.95
CA LYS A 108 14.80 -11.30 -5.43
C LYS A 108 15.04 -9.80 -5.14
N HIS A 109 14.03 -9.08 -4.67
CA HIS A 109 14.08 -7.64 -4.38
C HIS A 109 13.52 -7.29 -2.99
N PRO A 110 13.99 -7.93 -1.90
CA PRO A 110 13.39 -7.78 -0.57
C PRO A 110 13.48 -6.34 -0.01
N TYR A 111 14.49 -5.58 -0.44
CA TYR A 111 14.69 -4.18 -0.03
C TYR A 111 13.82 -3.17 -0.79
N LYS A 112 13.03 -3.63 -1.77
CA LYS A 112 12.17 -2.78 -2.60
C LYS A 112 10.71 -3.22 -2.57
N ALA A 113 10.48 -4.53 -2.59
CA ALA A 113 9.15 -5.09 -2.65
C ALA A 113 8.37 -4.84 -1.35
N ARG A 114 7.18 -4.24 -1.47
CA ARG A 114 6.19 -4.13 -0.41
C ARG A 114 4.82 -4.56 -0.93
N PRO A 115 3.95 -5.16 -0.09
CA PRO A 115 2.54 -5.30 -0.43
C PRO A 115 1.91 -3.92 -0.58
N ALA A 116 0.97 -3.79 -1.52
CA ALA A 116 0.18 -2.57 -1.65
C ALA A 116 -0.91 -2.49 -0.59
N MET A 117 -1.44 -1.30 -0.36
CA MET A 117 -2.55 -1.08 0.59
C MET A 117 -3.72 -2.04 0.32
N GLU A 118 -4.22 -2.09 -0.92
CA GLU A 118 -5.33 -2.95 -1.32
C GLU A 118 -4.98 -4.44 -1.29
N ALA A 119 -3.73 -4.80 -1.60
CA ALA A 119 -3.25 -6.18 -1.51
C ALA A 119 -3.21 -6.68 -0.05
N SER A 120 -3.08 -5.75 0.90
CA SER A 120 -3.13 -5.99 2.34
C SER A 120 -4.52 -5.77 2.94
N GLY A 121 -5.57 -5.72 2.11
CA GLY A 121 -6.94 -5.62 2.61
C GLY A 121 -7.32 -4.25 3.17
N ILE A 122 -6.52 -3.21 2.91
CA ILE A 122 -6.85 -1.84 3.29
C ILE A 122 -7.84 -1.28 2.28
N ASP A 123 -8.97 -0.77 2.78
CA ASP A 123 -9.91 0.02 2.00
C ASP A 123 -9.30 1.41 1.76
N VAL A 124 -8.63 1.54 0.62
CA VAL A 124 -7.96 2.77 0.20
C VAL A 124 -8.96 3.93 0.07
N PHE A 125 -10.17 3.66 -0.40
CA PHE A 125 -11.19 4.70 -0.61
C PHE A 125 -11.65 5.27 0.73
N GLN A 126 -12.08 4.40 1.65
CA GLN A 126 -12.55 4.85 2.95
C GLN A 126 -11.41 5.47 3.77
N THR A 127 -10.19 4.91 3.70
CA THR A 127 -9.02 5.45 4.40
C THR A 127 -8.67 6.86 3.91
N ALA A 128 -8.60 7.07 2.59
CA ALA A 128 -8.28 8.39 2.04
C ALA A 128 -9.37 9.43 2.36
N ARG A 129 -10.65 9.08 2.17
CA ARG A 129 -11.79 9.96 2.46
C ARG A 129 -11.85 10.36 3.94
N SER A 130 -11.67 9.40 4.84
CA SER A 130 -11.64 9.65 6.31
C SER A 130 -10.52 10.59 6.72
N ASN A 131 -9.47 10.70 5.91
CA ASN A 131 -8.32 11.54 6.16
C ASN A 131 -8.30 12.84 5.32
N GLY A 132 -9.39 13.16 4.62
CA GLY A 132 -9.57 14.40 3.87
C GLY A 132 -8.82 14.43 2.54
N PHE A 133 -8.47 13.27 1.99
CA PHE A 133 -7.89 13.16 0.66
C PHE A 133 -8.96 12.85 -0.40
N PRO A 134 -8.80 13.37 -1.64
CA PRO A 134 -9.72 13.07 -2.73
C PRO A 134 -9.47 11.66 -3.27
N ILE A 135 -10.52 10.91 -3.54
CA ILE A 135 -10.42 9.66 -4.29
C ILE A 135 -11.78 9.33 -4.87
N GLU A 136 -11.85 9.24 -6.20
CA GLU A 136 -13.08 8.93 -6.92
C GLU A 136 -12.87 7.77 -7.87
N VAL A 137 -13.97 7.07 -8.15
CA VAL A 137 -13.96 5.99 -9.14
C VAL A 137 -13.89 6.63 -10.52
N VAL A 138 -12.78 6.39 -11.23
CA VAL A 138 -12.63 6.84 -12.62
C VAL A 138 -13.53 6.01 -13.55
N THR A 139 -14.09 6.66 -14.56
CA THR A 139 -15.04 6.06 -15.52
C THR A 139 -14.46 5.92 -16.93
N SER A 140 -13.26 6.47 -17.19
CA SER A 140 -12.55 6.32 -18.46
C SER A 140 -11.04 6.29 -18.26
N HIS A 141 -10.30 5.85 -19.30
CA HIS A 141 -8.84 5.78 -19.27
C HIS A 141 -8.16 7.17 -19.36
N GLU A 142 -8.92 8.21 -19.71
CA GLU A 142 -8.44 9.58 -19.84
C GLU A 142 -8.48 10.32 -18.49
N GLN A 143 -9.29 9.83 -17.54
CA GLN A 143 -9.41 10.41 -16.21
C GLN A 143 -8.19 10.05 -15.36
N GLN A 144 -7.61 11.08 -14.73
CA GLN A 144 -6.53 10.90 -13.78
C GLN A 144 -7.06 10.29 -12.48
N GLY A 145 -6.52 9.13 -12.10
CA GLY A 145 -6.81 8.50 -10.82
C GLY A 145 -5.96 9.05 -9.68
N ASP A 146 -6.43 8.84 -8.45
CA ASP A 146 -5.69 9.10 -7.22
C ASP A 146 -5.12 7.81 -6.64
N TYR A 147 -3.81 7.81 -6.37
CA TYR A 147 -3.09 6.63 -5.91
C TYR A 147 -2.46 6.89 -4.55
N TYR A 148 -2.51 5.89 -3.68
CA TYR A 148 -2.08 6.03 -2.29
C TYR A 148 -1.07 4.98 -1.88
N GLY A 149 -0.08 5.42 -1.12
CA GLY A 149 0.82 4.59 -0.33
C GLY A 149 0.72 4.99 1.15
N LEU A 150 1.13 4.10 2.03
CA LEU A 150 1.05 4.30 3.48
C LEU A 150 2.37 3.92 4.12
N VAL A 151 2.87 4.70 5.07
CA VAL A 151 4.05 4.36 5.87
C VAL A 151 3.66 4.38 7.34
N LEU A 152 3.75 3.25 8.02
CA LEU A 152 3.61 3.17 9.47
C LEU A 152 4.89 3.68 10.12
N ILE A 153 4.77 4.47 11.17
CA ILE A 153 5.91 5.12 11.83
C ILE A 153 5.76 5.03 13.35
N GLU A 154 6.83 4.62 14.03
CA GLU A 154 6.99 4.61 15.49
C GLU A 154 8.47 4.52 15.87
#